data_AF-A0A7H0H1B9-F1
#
_entry.id   AF-A0A7H0H1B9-F1
#
_cell.length_a   1.000
_cell.length_b   1.000
_cell.length_c   1.000
_cell.angle_alpha   90.00
_cell.angle_beta   90.00
_cell.angle_gamma   90.00
#
_symmetry.space_group_name_H-M   'P 1'
#
loop_
_entity.id
_entity.type
_entity.pdbx_description
1 polymer ?
#
loop_
_entity_poly.entity_id
_entity_poly.type
_entity_poly.pdbx_seq_one_letter_code
_entity_poly.pdbx_strand_id
1 'polypeptide(L)'
;MSAVFSLPMYQPVPRSLAIRSLAILPFTALLLSGAVQRPSPAVVTVTVRNPLNLVRRAETISLPLAKLPASLRKMSPAKLRVQDAATSTTLVSQVLDSDADGRPDELLFQTDMPARATKKFKLVDAASGGPLPVSPHTTFARFVPERTDDFAWENERVAFRTYGPVAQQLYEAKDPSGTLTSGMDCWLKRVDYPIIDKWYGRHVHEKPFAYHTDTGEGYDPYHVGGSRGTGGTGVLDNGQLYVSKNFTHYKILATGPIRTVFELAYAPWLANGRTVQETKRISLDLGSNLTRYEDHLSASPALPNLTIGLTLHEQQGQVRADRQAGWFRYWEKIDASYLGTAVVVEPHYLTDYQEHRSTQKDQSQLYVVTKPARGGVVFYAGFGWQKSGQFLSPEDWDKYLSEFARRLASPLQVTWK
;
A
#
# COMPACT_ATOMS: atom_id res chain seq x y z
N MET A 1 28.90 52.79 44.88
CA MET A 1 28.50 54.08 45.46
C MET A 1 27.03 53.97 45.81
N SER A 2 26.67 53.41 46.97
CA SER A 2 26.74 54.02 48.31
C SER A 2 25.83 55.26 48.40
N ALA A 3 24.70 55.08 49.09
CA ALA A 3 23.96 55.96 50.02
C ALA A 3 23.82 57.47 49.66
N VAL A 4 22.73 58.16 50.02
CA VAL A 4 22.49 58.66 51.38
C VAL A 4 21.03 59.14 51.53
N PHE A 5 20.49 58.87 52.71
CA PHE A 5 19.21 59.27 53.33
C PHE A 5 18.98 60.79 53.43
N SER A 6 17.72 61.22 53.62
CA SER A 6 17.30 62.15 54.70
C SER A 6 15.76 62.36 54.71
N LEU A 7 15.11 61.94 55.81
CA LEU A 7 13.86 62.49 56.38
C LEU A 7 14.22 63.72 57.27
N PRO A 8 13.35 64.43 58.04
CA PRO A 8 11.91 64.27 58.35
C PRO A 8 11.10 65.61 58.39
N MET A 9 9.80 65.58 58.73
CA MET A 9 9.21 66.36 59.85
C MET A 9 7.67 66.24 59.92
N TYR A 10 7.15 66.46 61.13
CA TYR A 10 5.90 65.95 61.68
C TYR A 10 5.03 67.09 62.23
N GLN A 11 3.70 67.02 61.99
CA GLN A 11 2.54 67.54 62.77
C GLN A 11 2.20 69.05 62.85
N PRO A 12 0.97 69.48 63.28
CA PRO A 12 -0.33 68.79 63.52
C PRO A 12 -1.61 69.52 62.96
N VAL A 13 -2.78 68.93 63.29
CA VAL A 13 -4.23 69.16 62.98
C VAL A 13 -4.81 70.52 63.50
N PRO A 14 -5.98 71.05 63.02
CA PRO A 14 -7.29 70.72 63.62
C PRO A 14 -8.55 70.69 62.70
N ARG A 15 -9.46 69.76 63.04
CA ARG A 15 -10.95 69.76 63.08
C ARG A 15 -11.75 70.81 62.26
N SER A 16 -12.72 70.35 61.45
CA SER A 16 -14.15 70.26 61.84
C SER A 16 -15.10 69.87 60.68
N LEU A 17 -16.02 68.96 60.99
CA LEU A 17 -17.39 68.75 60.48
C LEU A 17 -17.78 69.24 59.07
N ALA A 18 -18.26 68.32 58.24
CA ALA A 18 -19.69 68.20 57.93
C ALA A 18 -19.96 66.94 57.09
N ILE A 19 -20.76 66.04 57.64
CA ILE A 19 -21.27 64.85 56.95
C ILE A 19 -22.36 65.31 55.98
N ARG A 20 -22.18 65.03 54.68
CA ARG A 20 -23.27 64.98 53.71
C ARG A 20 -23.20 63.63 53.00
N SER A 21 -24.10 62.75 53.41
CA SER A 21 -24.35 61.44 52.80
C SER A 21 -24.86 61.64 51.37
N LEU A 22 -23.99 61.41 50.38
CA LEU A 22 -24.40 61.25 48.98
C LEU A 22 -24.44 59.75 48.68
N ALA A 23 -25.63 59.23 48.42
CA ALA A 23 -25.84 57.86 48.02
C ALA A 23 -25.18 57.61 46.65
N ILE A 24 -24.05 56.91 46.66
CA ILE A 24 -23.40 56.41 45.44
C ILE A 24 -24.11 55.09 45.08
N LEU A 25 -24.98 55.13 44.08
CA LEU A 25 -25.47 53.94 43.40
C LEU A 25 -24.27 53.21 42.78
N PRO A 26 -24.08 51.90 42.99
CA PRO A 26 -23.07 51.15 42.27
C PRO A 26 -23.49 51.07 40.80
N PHE A 27 -22.76 51.77 39.92
CA PHE A 27 -22.87 51.59 38.49
C PHE A 27 -22.19 50.27 38.15
N THR A 28 -22.95 49.17 38.20
CA THR A 28 -22.49 47.86 37.76
C THR A 28 -22.28 47.93 36.25
N ALA A 29 -21.05 48.16 35.81
CA ALA A 29 -20.67 48.04 34.41
C ALA A 29 -20.85 46.58 34.01
N LEU A 30 -21.98 46.30 33.35
CA LEU A 30 -22.26 45.00 32.74
C LEU A 30 -21.29 44.85 31.55
N LEU A 31 -20.11 44.28 31.82
CA LEU A 31 -19.23 43.77 30.77
C LEU A 31 -20.00 42.62 30.09
N LEU A 32 -20.71 42.95 29.02
CA LEU A 32 -21.15 41.99 28.03
C LEU A 32 -19.89 41.38 27.41
N SER A 33 -19.32 40.37 28.07
CA SER A 33 -18.40 39.44 27.44
C SER A 33 -19.21 38.70 26.37
N GLY A 34 -19.27 39.28 25.17
CA GLY A 34 -19.70 38.56 23.99
C GLY A 34 -18.77 37.37 23.85
N ALA A 35 -19.21 36.21 24.33
CA ALA A 35 -18.54 34.96 24.05
C ALA A 35 -18.54 34.83 22.54
N VAL A 36 -17.40 35.09 21.92
CA VAL A 36 -17.17 34.75 20.52
C VAL A 36 -17.28 33.23 20.49
N GLN A 37 -18.48 32.72 20.16
CA GLN A 37 -18.70 31.32 19.86
C GLN A 37 -17.78 31.01 18.70
N ARG A 38 -16.64 30.39 19.00
CA ARG A 38 -15.79 29.80 17.96
C ARG A 38 -16.69 28.86 17.19
N PRO A 39 -16.80 28.99 15.86
CA PRO A 39 -17.60 28.08 15.08
C PRO A 39 -17.16 26.65 15.41
N SER A 40 -18.12 25.78 15.74
CA SER A 40 -17.85 24.37 16.01
C SER A 40 -17.00 23.82 14.88
N PRO A 41 -15.88 23.12 15.17
CA PRO A 41 -15.02 22.60 14.13
C PRO A 41 -15.86 21.74 13.19
N ALA A 42 -15.64 21.90 11.88
CA ALA A 42 -16.37 21.13 10.89
C ALA A 42 -16.04 19.65 11.06
N VAL A 43 -16.98 18.87 11.57
CA VAL A 43 -16.87 17.42 11.69
C VAL A 43 -17.63 16.80 10.54
N VAL A 44 -16.94 15.99 9.73
CA VAL A 44 -17.59 15.17 8.70
C VAL A 44 -17.68 13.75 9.22
N THR A 45 -18.88 13.17 9.11
CA THR A 45 -19.10 11.78 9.51
C THR A 45 -19.02 10.89 8.28
N VAL A 46 -18.03 10.00 8.26
CA VAL A 46 -17.88 8.95 7.25
C VAL A 46 -18.60 7.70 7.73
N THR A 47 -19.55 7.20 6.96
CA THR A 47 -20.25 5.93 7.22
C THR A 47 -19.75 4.88 6.24
N VAL A 48 -19.28 3.76 6.79
CA VAL A 48 -18.71 2.65 6.03
C VAL A 48 -19.55 1.41 6.30
N ARG A 49 -20.08 0.79 5.25
CA ARG A 49 -20.87 -0.43 5.34
C ARG A 49 -20.20 -1.59 4.61
N ASN A 50 -20.09 -2.72 5.30
CA ASN A 50 -19.70 -3.99 4.71
C ASN A 50 -20.94 -4.72 4.21
N PRO A 51 -21.14 -4.88 2.89
CA PRO A 51 -22.31 -5.58 2.37
C PRO A 51 -22.22 -7.10 2.52
N LEU A 52 -21.00 -7.65 2.70
CA LEU A 52 -20.78 -9.09 2.70
C LEU A 52 -21.12 -9.72 4.05
N ASN A 53 -21.57 -10.98 4.00
CA ASN A 53 -21.60 -11.86 5.16
C ASN A 53 -20.22 -12.47 5.44
N LEU A 54 -19.20 -11.61 5.54
CA LEU A 54 -17.80 -11.96 5.77
C LEU A 54 -17.16 -10.86 6.61
N VAL A 55 -16.37 -11.25 7.62
CA VAL A 55 -15.55 -10.30 8.37
C VAL A 55 -14.39 -9.83 7.49
N ARG A 56 -14.17 -8.52 7.41
CA ARG A 56 -12.95 -7.95 6.81
C ARG A 56 -12.05 -7.44 7.93
N ARG A 57 -10.85 -7.99 8.02
CA ARG A 57 -9.85 -7.57 9.01
C ARG A 57 -8.91 -6.57 8.38
N ALA A 58 -8.59 -5.50 9.11
CA ALA A 58 -7.70 -4.43 8.67
C ALA A 58 -7.98 -3.94 7.23
N GLU A 59 -9.26 -3.78 6.87
CA GLU A 59 -9.62 -3.38 5.51
C GLU A 59 -9.21 -1.91 5.30
N THR A 60 -8.45 -1.65 4.24
CA THR A 60 -8.07 -0.29 3.84
C THR A 60 -9.26 0.44 3.23
N ILE A 61 -9.60 1.59 3.80
CA ILE A 61 -10.59 2.51 3.27
C ILE A 61 -9.87 3.70 2.67
N SER A 62 -10.10 3.97 1.38
CA SER A 62 -9.61 5.17 0.70
C SER A 62 -10.72 6.22 0.57
N LEU A 63 -10.43 7.44 1.04
CA LEU A 63 -11.30 8.60 0.89
C LEU A 63 -10.69 9.57 -0.12
N PRO A 64 -11.29 9.77 -1.31
CA PRO A 64 -10.81 10.77 -2.26
C PRO A 64 -11.08 12.18 -1.71
N LEU A 65 -10.01 12.89 -1.36
CA LEU A 65 -10.05 14.20 -0.70
C LEU A 65 -10.83 15.23 -1.54
N ALA A 66 -10.71 15.16 -2.87
CA ALA A 66 -11.43 16.04 -3.79
C ALA A 66 -12.97 15.91 -3.68
N LYS A 67 -13.50 14.74 -3.27
CA LYS A 67 -14.95 14.49 -3.13
C LYS A 67 -15.49 14.80 -1.73
N LEU A 68 -14.63 15.12 -0.77
CA LEU A 68 -15.05 15.47 0.58
C LEU A 68 -15.70 16.87 0.63
N PRO A 69 -16.54 17.15 1.65
CA PRO A 69 -17.19 18.44 1.83
C PRO A 69 -16.18 19.60 1.84
N ALA A 70 -16.58 20.76 1.29
CA ALA A 70 -15.72 21.93 1.16
C ALA A 70 -15.16 22.43 2.51
N SER A 71 -15.88 22.18 3.61
CA SER A 71 -15.45 22.50 4.97
C SER A 71 -14.18 21.75 5.38
N LEU A 72 -14.02 20.49 4.98
CA LEU A 72 -12.79 19.71 5.20
C LEU A 72 -11.70 20.05 4.20
N ARG A 73 -12.05 20.37 2.95
CA ARG A 73 -11.05 20.73 1.93
C ARG A 73 -10.27 22.01 2.26
N LYS A 74 -10.77 22.83 3.20
CA LYS A 74 -10.04 23.96 3.77
C LYS A 74 -9.01 23.56 4.83
N MET A 75 -9.12 22.37 5.40
CA MET A 75 -8.14 21.83 6.34
C MET A 75 -6.95 21.26 5.57
N SER A 76 -5.76 21.42 6.12
CA SER A 76 -4.58 20.73 5.58
C SER A 76 -4.78 19.21 5.72
N PRO A 77 -4.62 18.41 4.66
CA PRO A 77 -4.76 16.96 4.74
C PRO A 77 -3.87 16.32 5.82
N ALA A 78 -2.66 16.86 6.03
CA ALA A 78 -1.73 16.41 7.08
C ALA A 78 -2.27 16.62 8.51
N LYS A 79 -3.24 17.53 8.69
CA LYS A 79 -3.91 17.79 9.97
C LYS A 79 -5.20 17.00 10.13
N LEU A 80 -5.66 16.26 9.12
CA LEU A 80 -6.85 15.42 9.27
C LEU A 80 -6.54 14.22 10.18
N ARG A 81 -7.51 13.87 11.00
CA ARG A 81 -7.50 12.68 11.85
C ARG A 81 -8.78 11.89 11.61
N VAL A 82 -8.66 10.57 11.60
CA VAL A 82 -9.80 9.66 11.54
C VAL A 82 -10.04 9.12 12.94
N GLN A 83 -11.25 9.34 13.48
CA GLN A 83 -11.66 8.79 14.77
C GLN A 83 -12.80 7.80 14.60
N ASP A 84 -12.74 6.66 15.30
CA ASP A 84 -13.89 5.78 15.45
C ASP A 84 -15.00 6.52 16.22
N ALA A 85 -16.20 6.61 15.66
CA ALA A 85 -17.26 7.42 16.24
C ALA A 85 -17.84 6.83 17.53
N ALA A 86 -17.68 5.51 17.77
CA ALA A 86 -18.18 4.85 18.96
C ALA A 86 -17.20 4.97 20.14
N THR A 87 -15.89 4.84 19.88
CA THR A 87 -14.88 4.84 20.95
C THR A 87 -14.12 6.16 21.07
N SER A 88 -14.25 7.07 20.10
CA SER A 88 -13.43 8.28 19.94
C SER A 88 -11.93 8.01 19.81
N THR A 89 -11.54 6.77 19.54
CA THR A 89 -10.14 6.39 19.31
C THR A 89 -9.69 6.94 17.95
N THR A 90 -8.59 7.69 17.96
CA THR A 90 -7.91 8.11 16.73
C THR A 90 -7.21 6.92 16.10
N LEU A 91 -7.40 6.72 14.80
CA LEU A 91 -6.84 5.62 14.02
C LEU A 91 -5.56 6.04 13.33
N VAL A 92 -4.70 5.07 13.03
CA VAL A 92 -3.62 5.25 12.07
C VAL A 92 -4.24 5.62 10.73
N SER A 93 -3.71 6.67 10.11
CA SER A 93 -4.14 7.14 8.80
C SER A 93 -2.94 7.59 7.98
N GLN A 94 -3.07 7.54 6.66
CA GLN A 94 -2.03 7.93 5.72
C GLN A 94 -2.64 8.82 4.64
N VAL A 95 -2.03 9.97 4.38
CA VAL A 95 -2.34 10.78 3.19
C VAL A 95 -1.49 10.31 2.03
N LEU A 96 -2.09 10.21 0.84
CA LEU A 96 -1.40 9.83 -0.38
C LEU A 96 -1.46 10.97 -1.40
N ASP A 97 -0.32 11.24 -2.01
CA ASP A 97 -0.18 11.98 -3.25
C ASP A 97 0.10 10.95 -4.35
N SER A 98 -0.89 10.70 -5.20
CA SER A 98 -0.92 9.56 -6.12
C SER A 98 -0.41 9.89 -7.52
N ASP A 99 -0.17 11.16 -7.82
CA ASP A 99 0.47 11.62 -9.07
C ASP A 99 1.80 12.37 -8.82
N ALA A 100 2.12 12.64 -7.56
CA ALA A 100 3.30 13.38 -7.10
C ALA A 100 3.32 14.82 -7.63
N ASP A 101 2.15 15.48 -7.66
CA ASP A 101 2.00 16.91 -7.91
C ASP A 101 2.24 17.79 -6.65
N GLY A 102 2.50 17.16 -5.50
CA GLY A 102 2.70 17.80 -4.21
C GLY A 102 1.41 18.03 -3.42
N ARG A 103 0.26 17.57 -3.90
CA ARG A 103 -1.05 17.70 -3.26
C ARG A 103 -1.63 16.33 -2.95
N PRO A 104 -2.03 16.07 -1.70
CA PRO A 104 -2.67 14.81 -1.36
C PRO A 104 -4.02 14.61 -2.09
N ASP A 105 -4.19 13.43 -2.67
CA ASP A 105 -5.39 12.96 -3.37
C ASP A 105 -6.31 12.16 -2.45
N GLU A 106 -5.74 11.33 -1.59
CA GLU A 106 -6.47 10.35 -0.80
C GLU A 106 -6.09 10.40 0.68
N LEU A 107 -7.06 10.11 1.55
CA LEU A 107 -6.84 9.78 2.96
C LEU A 107 -7.20 8.31 3.18
N LEU A 108 -6.21 7.54 3.61
CA LEU A 108 -6.35 6.14 3.97
C LEU A 108 -6.47 5.96 5.48
N PHE A 109 -7.25 4.97 5.89
CA PHE A 109 -7.21 4.38 7.23
C PHE A 109 -7.63 2.90 7.15
N GLN A 110 -7.28 2.11 8.16
CA GLN A 110 -7.67 0.70 8.25
C GLN A 110 -8.59 0.44 9.43
N THR A 111 -9.53 -0.50 9.27
CA THR A 111 -10.42 -0.91 10.35
C THR A 111 -10.94 -2.33 10.13
N ASP A 112 -11.29 -3.00 11.23
CA ASP A 112 -12.06 -4.24 11.16
C ASP A 112 -13.53 -3.92 10.87
N MET A 113 -14.10 -4.63 9.90
CA MET A 113 -15.49 -4.54 9.49
C MET A 113 -16.16 -5.91 9.66
N PRO A 114 -16.98 -6.11 10.72
CA PRO A 114 -17.75 -7.33 10.87
C PRO A 114 -18.70 -7.58 9.70
N ALA A 115 -19.17 -8.82 9.56
CA ALA A 115 -20.12 -9.21 8.53
C ALA A 115 -21.39 -8.35 8.60
N ARG A 116 -21.83 -7.82 7.45
CA ARG A 116 -23.04 -6.97 7.29
C ARG A 116 -23.07 -5.70 8.16
N ALA A 117 -21.96 -5.35 8.80
CA ALA A 117 -21.91 -4.25 9.75
C ALA A 117 -21.78 -2.88 9.06
N THR A 118 -22.20 -1.86 9.79
CA THR A 118 -21.96 -0.45 9.44
C THR A 118 -21.21 0.20 10.59
N LYS A 119 -20.08 0.85 10.28
CA LYS A 119 -19.31 1.66 11.22
C LYS A 119 -19.34 3.14 10.80
N LYS A 120 -19.21 4.02 11.77
CA LYS A 120 -19.10 5.46 11.56
C LYS A 120 -17.76 5.96 12.07
N PHE A 121 -17.19 6.90 11.34
CA PHE A 121 -15.93 7.56 11.65
C PHE A 121 -16.12 9.07 11.55
N LYS A 122 -15.34 9.81 12.33
CA LYS A 122 -15.31 11.27 12.29
C LYS A 122 -13.98 11.71 11.69
N LEU A 123 -14.04 12.61 10.72
CA LEU A 123 -12.88 13.35 10.25
C LEU A 123 -12.80 14.65 11.06
N VAL A 124 -11.73 14.81 11.81
CA VAL A 124 -11.50 15.93 12.72
C VAL A 124 -10.13 16.56 12.50
N ASP A 125 -9.95 17.80 12.94
CA ASP A 125 -8.65 18.47 12.94
C ASP A 125 -7.74 17.90 14.05
N ALA A 126 -6.43 17.89 13.81
CA ALA A 126 -5.39 17.44 14.74
C ALA A 126 -5.50 18.05 16.15
N ALA A 127 -5.93 19.32 16.27
CA ALA A 127 -6.12 19.96 17.56
C ALA A 127 -7.23 19.28 18.41
N SER A 128 -8.22 18.68 17.75
CA SER A 128 -9.31 17.94 18.41
C SER A 128 -9.08 16.43 18.44
N GLY A 129 -8.31 15.91 17.49
CA GLY A 129 -8.05 14.47 17.33
C GLY A 129 -6.80 13.95 18.03
N GLY A 130 -5.94 14.82 18.55
CA GLY A 130 -4.66 14.42 19.14
C GLY A 130 -3.62 13.98 18.09
N PRO A 131 -2.47 13.44 18.55
CA PRO A 131 -1.44 12.92 17.65
C PRO A 131 -1.94 11.68 16.90
N LEU A 132 -1.37 11.43 15.71
CA LEU A 132 -1.60 10.15 15.03
C LEU A 132 -0.97 9.04 15.86
N PRO A 133 -1.67 7.91 16.05
CA PRO A 133 -1.05 6.72 16.62
C PRO A 133 0.12 6.26 15.76
N VAL A 134 1.14 5.72 16.42
CA VAL A 134 2.26 5.06 15.73
C VAL A 134 1.85 3.62 15.44
N SER A 135 1.96 3.20 14.18
CA SER A 135 1.77 1.80 13.81
C SER A 135 3.04 1.01 14.12
N PRO A 136 2.94 -0.19 14.73
CA PRO A 136 4.11 -1.06 14.94
C PRO A 136 4.61 -1.68 13.62
N HIS A 137 3.76 -1.71 12.58
CA HIS A 137 4.12 -2.20 11.25
C HIS A 137 3.99 -1.10 10.22
N THR A 138 4.72 -1.24 9.12
CA THR A 138 4.65 -0.32 7.98
C THR A 138 4.79 -1.10 6.68
N THR A 139 4.35 -0.48 5.60
CA THR A 139 4.77 -0.90 4.26
C THR A 139 6.10 -0.23 3.91
N PHE A 140 6.84 -0.81 2.97
CA PHE A 140 8.12 -0.28 2.53
C PHE A 140 8.36 -0.60 1.06
N ALA A 141 8.98 0.32 0.33
CA ALA A 141 9.47 0.09 -1.01
C ALA A 141 10.72 0.93 -1.26
N ARG A 142 11.67 0.40 -2.04
CA ARG A 142 12.85 1.15 -2.46
C ARG A 142 13.49 0.61 -3.72
N PHE A 143 14.29 1.47 -4.33
CA PHE A 143 15.29 1.11 -5.30
C PHE A 143 16.54 0.55 -4.60
N VAL A 144 17.22 -0.40 -5.23
CA VAL A 144 18.32 -1.19 -4.67
C VAL A 144 19.52 -1.17 -5.64
N PRO A 145 20.24 -0.05 -5.73
CA PRO A 145 21.41 0.07 -6.60
C PRO A 145 22.56 -0.88 -6.18
N GLU A 146 22.63 -1.25 -4.91
CA GLU A 146 23.75 -2.02 -4.35
C GLU A 146 23.79 -3.49 -4.78
N ARG A 147 22.75 -4.02 -5.43
CA ARG A 147 22.78 -5.33 -6.10
C ARG A 147 23.06 -5.13 -7.59
N THR A 148 22.03 -4.80 -8.36
CA THR A 148 22.09 -4.55 -9.82
C THR A 148 20.84 -3.77 -10.23
N ASP A 149 20.54 -2.69 -9.50
CA ASP A 149 19.34 -1.88 -9.66
C ASP A 149 18.02 -2.64 -9.44
N ASP A 150 17.95 -3.51 -8.43
CA ASP A 150 16.67 -4.16 -8.12
C ASP A 150 15.65 -3.10 -7.62
N PHE A 151 14.36 -3.42 -7.68
CA PHE A 151 13.32 -2.67 -6.97
C PHE A 151 12.59 -3.62 -6.05
N ALA A 152 12.48 -3.29 -4.77
CA ALA A 152 11.95 -4.18 -3.74
C ALA A 152 10.84 -3.51 -2.93
N TRP A 153 9.85 -4.28 -2.48
CA TRP A 153 8.77 -3.80 -1.64
C TRP A 153 8.24 -4.89 -0.70
N GLU A 154 7.72 -4.48 0.46
CA GLU A 154 7.24 -5.40 1.49
C GLU A 154 6.20 -4.78 2.42
N ASN A 155 5.54 -5.65 3.18
CA ASN A 155 4.79 -5.32 4.38
C ASN A 155 5.11 -6.34 5.49
N GLU A 156 4.25 -6.45 6.49
CA GLU A 156 4.42 -7.37 7.61
C GLU A 156 4.16 -8.85 7.25
N ARG A 157 3.74 -9.14 6.02
CA ARG A 157 3.38 -10.49 5.57
C ARG A 157 4.26 -11.05 4.48
N VAL A 158 4.67 -10.21 3.53
CA VAL A 158 5.30 -10.60 2.27
C VAL A 158 6.35 -9.57 1.85
N ALA A 159 7.35 -10.03 1.11
CA ALA A 159 8.35 -9.19 0.47
C ALA A 159 8.57 -9.66 -0.98
N PHE A 160 8.92 -8.73 -1.85
CA PHE A 160 9.10 -8.98 -3.27
C PHE A 160 10.26 -8.16 -3.82
N ARG A 161 10.74 -8.56 -5.00
CA ARG A 161 11.58 -7.71 -5.84
C ARG A 161 11.30 -7.90 -7.32
N THR A 162 11.80 -6.98 -8.12
CA THR A 162 12.01 -7.14 -9.56
C THR A 162 13.35 -6.51 -9.95
N TYR A 163 13.78 -6.72 -11.19
CA TYR A 163 15.16 -6.48 -11.62
C TYR A 163 15.24 -5.25 -12.52
N GLY A 164 16.28 -4.44 -12.36
CA GLY A 164 16.42 -3.17 -13.07
C GLY A 164 17.53 -3.10 -14.11
N PRO A 165 17.93 -1.89 -14.51
CA PRO A 165 18.78 -1.65 -15.68
C PRO A 165 20.15 -2.32 -15.63
N VAL A 166 20.87 -2.25 -14.52
CA VAL A 166 22.19 -2.90 -14.40
C VAL A 166 22.09 -4.43 -14.53
N ALA A 167 21.04 -5.06 -14.00
CA ALA A 167 20.83 -6.50 -14.16
C ALA A 167 20.68 -6.89 -15.64
N GLN A 168 19.96 -6.08 -16.43
CA GLN A 168 19.83 -6.27 -17.87
C GLN A 168 21.17 -6.06 -18.58
N GLN A 169 21.89 -4.97 -18.29
CA GLN A 169 23.18 -4.67 -18.93
C GLN A 169 24.19 -5.81 -18.73
N LEU A 170 24.29 -6.33 -17.51
CA LEU A 170 25.15 -7.46 -17.18
C LEU A 170 24.75 -8.72 -17.95
N TYR A 171 23.45 -8.99 -18.06
CA TYR A 171 22.96 -10.13 -18.84
C TYR A 171 23.33 -10.01 -20.33
N GLU A 172 23.14 -8.83 -20.92
CA GLU A 172 23.49 -8.55 -22.32
C GLU A 172 25.01 -8.63 -22.56
N ALA A 173 25.82 -8.28 -21.54
CA ALA A 173 27.27 -8.48 -21.53
C ALA A 173 27.70 -9.93 -21.26
N LYS A 174 26.75 -10.87 -21.07
CA LYS A 174 26.98 -12.28 -20.72
C LYS A 174 27.66 -12.48 -19.36
N ASP A 175 27.50 -11.54 -18.44
CA ASP A 175 27.93 -11.71 -17.05
C ASP A 175 26.92 -12.61 -16.30
N PRO A 176 27.38 -13.63 -15.56
CA PRO A 176 26.49 -14.56 -14.85
C PRO A 176 25.69 -13.90 -13.71
N SER A 177 26.07 -12.70 -13.28
CA SER A 177 25.35 -11.92 -12.25
C SER A 177 24.15 -11.17 -12.83
N GLY A 178 24.05 -11.10 -14.16
CA GLY A 178 22.96 -10.46 -14.89
C GLY A 178 21.65 -11.23 -14.80
N THR A 179 20.54 -10.51 -14.95
CA THR A 179 19.20 -11.10 -14.97
C THR A 179 18.31 -10.30 -15.93
N LEU A 180 17.81 -10.96 -16.97
CA LEU A 180 16.91 -10.36 -17.96
C LEU A 180 15.49 -10.88 -17.78
N THR A 181 14.64 -10.10 -17.12
CA THR A 181 13.23 -10.46 -16.90
C THR A 181 12.40 -9.28 -16.40
N SER A 182 11.10 -9.31 -16.70
CA SER A 182 10.06 -8.49 -16.06
C SER A 182 9.18 -9.31 -15.11
N GLY A 183 9.65 -10.48 -14.68
CA GLY A 183 9.01 -11.28 -13.63
C GLY A 183 9.14 -10.67 -12.24
N MET A 184 8.27 -11.11 -11.33
CA MET A 184 8.24 -10.67 -9.94
C MET A 184 8.72 -11.80 -9.02
N ASP A 185 9.67 -11.51 -8.16
CA ASP A 185 10.31 -12.46 -7.25
C ASP A 185 9.62 -12.47 -5.88
N CYS A 186 9.55 -13.64 -5.23
CA CYS A 186 8.95 -13.84 -3.91
C CYS A 186 10.05 -14.00 -2.85
N TRP A 187 10.25 -12.99 -2.01
CA TRP A 187 11.13 -13.09 -0.84
C TRP A 187 10.38 -13.66 0.36
N LEU A 188 10.65 -14.93 0.67
CA LEU A 188 9.87 -15.68 1.66
C LEU A 188 10.30 -15.32 3.08
N LYS A 189 9.53 -14.43 3.72
CA LYS A 189 9.71 -14.02 5.13
C LYS A 189 8.68 -14.67 6.07
N ARG A 190 9.06 -14.83 7.34
CA ARG A 190 8.20 -15.31 8.45
C ARG A 190 8.17 -14.38 9.66
N VAL A 191 8.72 -13.18 9.52
CA VAL A 191 8.74 -12.12 10.54
C VAL A 191 7.85 -10.97 10.08
N ASP A 192 7.37 -10.17 11.03
CA ASP A 192 6.39 -9.09 10.81
C ASP A 192 7.04 -7.69 10.72
N TYR A 193 8.35 -7.59 10.86
CA TYR A 193 9.13 -6.36 10.65
C TYR A 193 9.77 -6.34 9.24
N PRO A 194 10.15 -5.16 8.72
CA PRO A 194 10.83 -5.03 7.43
C PRO A 194 12.15 -5.80 7.35
N ILE A 195 12.40 -6.52 6.25
CA ILE A 195 13.62 -7.30 6.01
C ILE A 195 14.48 -6.82 4.84
N ILE A 196 13.95 -5.97 3.95
CA ILE A 196 14.62 -5.62 2.68
C ILE A 196 15.99 -4.99 2.93
N ASP A 197 16.07 -3.97 3.78
CA ASP A 197 17.32 -3.27 4.08
C ASP A 197 18.33 -4.19 4.73
N LYS A 198 17.86 -5.03 5.67
CA LYS A 198 18.72 -6.00 6.34
C LYS A 198 19.28 -7.02 5.36
N TRP A 199 18.44 -7.63 4.53
CA TRP A 199 18.84 -8.71 3.62
C TRP A 199 19.79 -8.22 2.53
N TYR A 200 19.54 -7.05 1.94
CA TYR A 200 20.51 -6.43 1.02
C TYR A 200 21.76 -5.93 1.74
N GLY A 201 21.65 -5.40 2.97
CA GLY A 201 22.82 -5.07 3.79
C GLY A 201 23.74 -6.27 4.00
N ARG A 202 23.17 -7.46 4.25
CA ARG A 202 23.94 -8.71 4.35
C ARG A 202 24.57 -9.12 3.03
N HIS A 203 23.89 -8.90 1.89
CA HIS A 203 24.47 -9.10 0.56
C HIS A 203 25.74 -8.27 0.37
N VAL A 204 25.73 -7.00 0.81
CA VAL A 204 26.85 -6.08 0.65
C VAL A 204 27.97 -6.35 1.67
N HIS A 205 27.62 -6.62 2.93
CA HIS A 205 28.57 -6.57 4.05
C HIS A 205 29.00 -7.95 4.57
N GLU A 206 28.25 -9.03 4.31
CA GLU A 206 28.61 -10.38 4.76
C GLU A 206 29.12 -11.25 3.61
N LYS A 207 28.26 -11.51 2.62
CA LYS A 207 28.59 -12.29 1.42
C LYS A 207 27.61 -11.98 0.30
N PRO A 208 28.04 -12.00 -0.98
CA PRO A 208 27.13 -11.91 -2.11
C PRO A 208 25.99 -12.92 -1.98
N PHE A 209 24.77 -12.44 -2.23
CA PHE A 209 23.54 -13.22 -2.20
C PHE A 209 23.21 -13.88 -0.84
N ALA A 210 23.61 -13.25 0.27
CA ALA A 210 23.35 -13.75 1.63
C ALA A 210 21.88 -14.11 1.93
N TYR A 211 20.93 -13.45 1.26
CA TYR A 211 19.49 -13.69 1.38
C TYR A 211 19.00 -15.05 0.85
N HIS A 212 19.85 -15.82 0.15
CA HIS A 212 19.54 -17.23 -0.18
C HIS A 212 19.79 -18.19 1.00
N THR A 213 20.31 -17.70 2.13
CA THR A 213 20.51 -18.51 3.34
C THR A 213 19.55 -18.05 4.44
N ASP A 214 18.69 -18.96 4.89
CA ASP A 214 17.78 -18.71 6.01
C ASP A 214 18.53 -18.58 7.34
N THR A 215 18.40 -17.41 7.97
CA THR A 215 18.97 -17.12 9.30
C THR A 215 17.90 -16.94 10.38
N GLY A 216 16.70 -17.48 10.14
CA GLY A 216 15.56 -17.47 11.08
C GLY A 216 14.42 -16.53 10.67
N GLU A 217 14.67 -15.58 9.77
CA GLU A 217 13.68 -14.62 9.28
C GLU A 217 12.95 -15.09 8.04
N GLY A 218 13.53 -16.02 7.28
CA GLY A 218 13.18 -16.21 5.89
C GLY A 218 14.40 -16.28 4.98
N TYR A 219 14.15 -16.49 3.69
CA TYR A 219 15.14 -16.49 2.62
C TYR A 219 14.46 -16.37 1.26
N ASP A 220 15.27 -16.28 0.21
CA ASP A 220 14.84 -16.30 -1.18
C ASP A 220 15.19 -17.64 -1.83
N PRO A 221 14.26 -18.59 -1.98
CA PRO A 221 14.42 -19.78 -2.83
C PRO A 221 13.72 -19.66 -4.19
N TYR A 222 13.11 -18.53 -4.50
CA TYR A 222 12.16 -18.41 -5.60
C TYR A 222 12.88 -18.06 -6.90
N HIS A 223 13.02 -19.04 -7.80
CA HIS A 223 13.76 -18.82 -9.05
C HIS A 223 12.86 -18.23 -10.13
N VAL A 224 13.00 -16.92 -10.37
CA VAL A 224 12.29 -16.25 -11.47
C VAL A 224 12.91 -16.60 -12.82
N GLY A 225 14.22 -16.38 -12.99
CA GLY A 225 14.90 -16.57 -14.27
C GLY A 225 14.17 -15.89 -15.44
N GLY A 226 14.02 -16.59 -16.57
CA GLY A 226 13.26 -16.10 -17.73
C GLY A 226 11.73 -16.12 -17.58
N SER A 227 11.22 -16.58 -16.44
CA SER A 227 9.79 -16.77 -16.21
C SER A 227 9.05 -15.46 -15.95
N ARG A 228 7.76 -15.51 -15.60
CA ARG A 228 6.98 -14.36 -15.15
C ARG A 228 6.97 -14.23 -13.62
N GLY A 229 7.62 -15.15 -12.89
CA GLY A 229 7.60 -15.15 -11.43
C GLY A 229 6.17 -15.16 -10.89
N THR A 230 5.85 -14.26 -9.96
CA THR A 230 4.50 -14.08 -9.41
C THR A 230 3.79 -12.84 -9.98
N GLY A 231 3.23 -12.97 -11.18
CA GLY A 231 2.41 -11.91 -11.78
C GLY A 231 3.15 -10.97 -12.74
N GLY A 232 4.33 -11.35 -13.23
CA GLY A 232 4.90 -10.71 -14.42
C GLY A 232 3.96 -10.88 -15.62
N THR A 233 3.99 -9.93 -16.55
CA THR A 233 3.04 -9.90 -17.67
C THR A 233 3.74 -10.01 -19.03
N GLY A 234 2.93 -10.20 -20.07
CA GLY A 234 3.35 -10.27 -21.46
C GLY A 234 2.14 -10.31 -22.41
N VAL A 235 2.39 -10.42 -23.70
CA VAL A 235 1.37 -10.57 -24.75
C VAL A 235 1.48 -11.96 -25.33
N LEU A 236 0.45 -12.78 -25.16
CA LEU A 236 0.40 -14.12 -25.73
C LEU A 236 -0.16 -14.06 -27.16
N ASP A 237 0.63 -14.36 -28.17
CA ASP A 237 0.18 -14.32 -29.57
C ASP A 237 0.75 -15.53 -30.33
N ASN A 238 -0.09 -16.25 -31.07
CA ASN A 238 0.26 -17.48 -31.79
C ASN A 238 1.02 -18.52 -30.93
N GLY A 239 0.62 -18.67 -29.67
CA GLY A 239 1.23 -19.64 -28.73
C GLY A 239 2.59 -19.21 -28.16
N GLN A 240 3.08 -18.02 -28.50
CA GLN A 240 4.30 -17.44 -27.94
C GLN A 240 3.98 -16.28 -27.00
N LEU A 241 4.61 -16.27 -25.82
CA LEU A 241 4.55 -15.14 -24.90
C LEU A 241 5.66 -14.13 -25.23
N TYR A 242 5.27 -12.93 -25.63
CA TYR A 242 6.15 -11.79 -25.82
C TYR A 242 6.19 -10.97 -24.54
N VAL A 243 7.38 -10.50 -24.15
CA VAL A 243 7.58 -9.89 -22.83
C VAL A 243 8.50 -8.67 -22.91
N SER A 244 8.31 -7.74 -21.98
CA SER A 244 9.30 -6.70 -21.69
C SER A 244 10.58 -7.27 -21.11
N LYS A 245 11.64 -6.45 -21.18
CA LYS A 245 12.87 -6.63 -20.41
C LYS A 245 12.71 -6.04 -19.00
N ASN A 246 13.81 -5.71 -18.34
CA ASN A 246 13.81 -5.08 -17.02
C ASN A 246 13.19 -3.66 -17.09
N PHE A 247 12.76 -3.13 -15.94
CA PHE A 247 12.30 -1.75 -15.89
C PHE A 247 13.46 -0.79 -16.19
N THR A 248 13.16 0.37 -16.76
CA THR A 248 14.15 1.40 -17.10
C THR A 248 14.06 2.63 -16.21
N HIS A 249 12.90 2.86 -15.59
CA HIS A 249 12.69 3.98 -14.68
C HIS A 249 11.75 3.57 -13.54
N TYR A 250 11.91 4.22 -12.39
CA TYR A 250 11.02 4.04 -11.25
C TYR A 250 10.66 5.39 -10.63
N LYS A 251 9.49 5.44 -9.98
CA LYS A 251 9.06 6.57 -9.16
C LYS A 251 8.34 6.06 -7.91
N ILE A 252 8.86 6.37 -6.73
CA ILE A 252 8.12 6.10 -5.48
C ILE A 252 7.13 7.25 -5.28
N LEU A 253 5.84 6.92 -5.21
CA LEU A 253 4.77 7.89 -5.01
C LEU A 253 4.44 8.04 -3.52
N ALA A 254 4.42 6.92 -2.79
CA ALA A 254 4.18 6.92 -1.36
C ALA A 254 4.84 5.74 -0.68
N THR A 255 5.25 5.95 0.56
CA THR A 255 5.59 4.88 1.52
C THR A 255 5.04 5.29 2.86
N GLY A 256 4.41 4.37 3.57
CA GLY A 256 3.79 4.73 4.84
C GLY A 256 3.16 3.56 5.60
N PRO A 257 2.49 3.87 6.72
CA PRO A 257 2.05 2.87 7.67
C PRO A 257 0.91 1.98 7.15
N ILE A 258 0.26 2.33 6.03
CA ILE A 258 -0.87 1.58 5.46
C ILE A 258 -0.56 1.08 4.05
N ARG A 259 0.05 1.91 3.20
CA ARG A 259 0.27 1.59 1.79
C ARG A 259 1.60 2.14 1.29
N THR A 260 2.27 1.34 0.47
CA THR A 260 3.35 1.81 -0.41
C THR A 260 2.82 1.82 -1.85
N VAL A 261 3.22 2.83 -2.63
CA VAL A 261 2.84 2.98 -4.03
C VAL A 261 4.06 3.46 -4.82
N PHE A 262 4.31 2.81 -5.94
CA PHE A 262 5.39 3.18 -6.84
C PHE A 262 5.03 2.84 -8.29
N GLU A 263 5.77 3.40 -9.23
CA GLU A 263 5.64 3.14 -10.66
C GLU A 263 6.94 2.59 -11.20
N LEU A 264 6.83 1.65 -12.14
CA LEU A 264 7.92 1.14 -12.96
C LEU A 264 7.57 1.36 -14.43
N ALA A 265 8.45 2.04 -15.17
CA ALA A 265 8.31 2.20 -16.61
C ALA A 265 9.29 1.26 -17.33
N TYR A 266 8.87 0.77 -18.49
CA TYR A 266 9.65 -0.14 -19.32
C TYR A 266 9.99 0.52 -20.64
N ALA A 267 11.13 0.16 -21.23
CA ALA A 267 11.45 0.56 -22.60
C ALA A 267 10.40 -0.02 -23.58
N PRO A 268 10.12 0.67 -24.70
CA PRO A 268 9.27 0.10 -25.74
C PRO A 268 9.77 -1.28 -26.19
N TRP A 269 8.86 -2.24 -26.31
CA TRP A 269 9.21 -3.62 -26.67
C TRP A 269 8.26 -4.18 -27.73
N LEU A 270 8.69 -5.22 -28.44
CA LEU A 270 7.94 -5.78 -29.56
C LEU A 270 7.15 -7.02 -29.17
N ALA A 271 5.85 -7.01 -29.48
CA ALA A 271 4.93 -8.14 -29.35
C ALA A 271 4.34 -8.48 -30.71
N ASN A 272 4.93 -9.48 -31.40
CA ASN A 272 4.52 -9.91 -32.73
C ASN A 272 4.28 -8.72 -33.71
N GLY A 273 5.29 -7.86 -33.87
CA GLY A 273 5.22 -6.68 -34.74
C GLY A 273 4.51 -5.45 -34.16
N ARG A 274 3.94 -5.54 -32.95
CA ARG A 274 3.33 -4.40 -32.24
C ARG A 274 4.34 -3.79 -31.27
N THR A 275 4.55 -2.48 -31.33
CA THR A 275 5.37 -1.78 -30.34
C THR A 275 4.52 -1.48 -29.11
N VAL A 276 4.92 -2.02 -27.97
CA VAL A 276 4.25 -1.88 -26.67
C VAL A 276 4.94 -0.81 -25.86
N GLN A 277 4.16 0.15 -25.37
CA GLN A 277 4.55 1.06 -24.30
C GLN A 277 3.91 0.55 -23.01
N GLU A 278 4.67 0.48 -21.91
CA GLU A 278 4.23 -0.17 -20.67
C GLU A 278 4.69 0.61 -19.43
N THR A 279 3.77 0.79 -18.48
CA THR A 279 4.05 1.34 -17.15
C THR A 279 3.19 0.59 -16.14
N LYS A 280 3.81 0.14 -15.05
CA LYS A 280 3.12 -0.53 -13.95
C LYS A 280 3.05 0.42 -12.76
N ARG A 281 1.85 0.73 -12.29
CA ARG A 281 1.66 1.31 -10.96
C ARG A 281 1.37 0.18 -9.98
N ILE A 282 2.21 0.07 -8.96
CA ILE A 282 2.24 -1.06 -8.04
C ILE A 282 1.97 -0.53 -6.64
N SER A 283 1.07 -1.18 -5.90
CA SER A 283 0.79 -0.83 -4.52
C SER A 283 0.62 -2.06 -3.64
N LEU A 284 1.14 -1.99 -2.42
CA LEU A 284 0.98 -3.01 -1.40
C LEU A 284 0.41 -2.39 -0.12
N ASP A 285 -0.68 -2.97 0.38
CA ASP A 285 -1.33 -2.58 1.63
C ASP A 285 -0.77 -3.42 2.78
N LEU A 286 -0.66 -2.81 3.96
CA LEU A 286 -0.48 -3.50 5.23
C LEU A 286 -1.60 -4.53 5.40
N GLY A 287 -1.28 -5.76 5.82
CA GLY A 287 -2.28 -6.82 5.96
C GLY A 287 -2.50 -7.70 4.73
N SER A 288 -1.96 -7.33 3.56
CA SER A 288 -2.19 -8.08 2.32
C SER A 288 -1.05 -9.03 1.98
N ASN A 289 -1.37 -10.25 1.55
CA ASN A 289 -0.41 -11.15 0.90
C ASN A 289 -0.31 -10.91 -0.62
N LEU A 290 -1.16 -10.03 -1.17
CA LEU A 290 -1.23 -9.73 -2.60
C LEU A 290 -0.90 -8.26 -2.86
N THR A 291 0.03 -8.05 -3.78
CA THR A 291 0.37 -6.75 -4.36
C THR A 291 -0.62 -6.43 -5.46
N ARG A 292 -1.12 -5.20 -5.50
CA ARG A 292 -1.96 -4.70 -6.59
C ARG A 292 -1.08 -4.15 -7.71
N TYR A 293 -1.39 -4.53 -8.94
CA TYR A 293 -0.76 -4.06 -10.16
C TYR A 293 -1.81 -3.39 -11.04
N GLU A 294 -1.56 -2.14 -11.42
CA GLU A 294 -2.23 -1.46 -12.53
C GLU A 294 -1.25 -1.45 -13.70
N ASP A 295 -1.44 -2.37 -14.64
CA ASP A 295 -0.58 -2.52 -15.79
C ASP A 295 -1.14 -1.70 -16.94
N HIS A 296 -0.55 -0.53 -17.18
CA HIS A 296 -0.94 0.39 -18.23
C HIS A 296 -0.10 0.13 -19.47
N LEU A 297 -0.79 -0.15 -20.57
CA LEU A 297 -0.15 -0.54 -21.81
C LEU A 297 -0.90 -0.04 -23.04
N SER A 298 -0.12 0.35 -24.05
CA SER A 298 -0.64 0.80 -25.32
C SER A 298 0.21 0.28 -26.47
N ALA A 299 -0.45 -0.01 -27.60
CA ALA A 299 0.18 -0.39 -28.85
C ALA A 299 -0.72 -0.01 -30.03
N SER A 300 -0.12 0.18 -31.20
CA SER A 300 -0.82 0.32 -32.47
C SER A 300 -0.25 -0.69 -33.47
N PRO A 301 -1.05 -1.67 -33.97
CA PRO A 301 -2.44 -1.95 -33.61
C PRO A 301 -2.61 -2.40 -32.15
N ALA A 302 -3.85 -2.39 -31.65
CA ALA A 302 -4.18 -2.77 -30.27
C ALA A 302 -3.72 -4.21 -29.94
N LEU A 303 -3.38 -4.43 -28.67
CA LEU A 303 -2.92 -5.72 -28.18
C LEU A 303 -4.07 -6.72 -28.08
N PRO A 304 -3.84 -8.00 -28.42
CA PRO A 304 -4.88 -9.03 -28.35
C PRO A 304 -5.24 -9.39 -26.91
N ASN A 305 -4.27 -9.30 -25.99
CA ASN A 305 -4.42 -9.56 -24.57
C ASN A 305 -3.30 -8.89 -23.77
N LEU A 306 -3.46 -8.94 -22.45
CA LEU A 306 -2.37 -8.94 -21.50
C LEU A 306 -2.44 -10.28 -20.74
N THR A 307 -1.36 -11.05 -20.77
CA THR A 307 -1.28 -12.34 -20.09
C THR A 307 -0.42 -12.19 -18.84
N ILE A 308 -0.99 -12.56 -17.70
CA ILE A 308 -0.32 -12.57 -16.40
C ILE A 308 0.20 -14.00 -16.17
N GLY A 309 1.45 -14.15 -15.74
CA GLY A 309 2.06 -15.46 -15.52
C GLY A 309 2.35 -15.75 -14.05
N LEU A 310 2.13 -17.01 -13.65
CA LEU A 310 2.76 -17.61 -12.48
C LEU A 310 3.73 -18.69 -12.93
N THR A 311 4.99 -18.62 -12.50
CA THR A 311 5.96 -19.68 -12.79
C THR A 311 5.49 -21.02 -12.18
N LEU A 312 5.73 -22.10 -12.92
CA LEU A 312 5.48 -23.46 -12.43
C LEU A 312 6.77 -24.16 -11.98
N HIS A 313 7.92 -23.47 -12.00
CA HIS A 313 9.26 -24.02 -11.72
C HIS A 313 9.47 -25.42 -12.34
N GLU A 314 9.80 -26.41 -11.51
CA GLU A 314 10.04 -27.82 -11.85
C GLU A 314 8.74 -28.63 -12.03
N GLN A 315 7.59 -27.95 -12.11
CA GLN A 315 6.30 -28.52 -12.49
C GLN A 315 5.72 -29.55 -11.50
N GLN A 316 6.26 -29.61 -10.28
CA GLN A 316 5.88 -30.56 -9.22
C GLN A 316 4.72 -30.07 -8.31
N GLY A 317 4.23 -28.86 -8.53
CA GLY A 317 3.10 -28.30 -7.80
C GLY A 317 1.75 -28.56 -8.45
N GLN A 318 0.72 -27.99 -7.84
CA GLN A 318 -0.67 -28.13 -8.26
C GLN A 318 -1.23 -26.77 -8.65
N VAL A 319 -1.79 -26.69 -9.85
CA VAL A 319 -2.61 -25.57 -10.27
C VAL A 319 -4.03 -25.77 -9.76
N ARG A 320 -4.66 -24.67 -9.34
CA ARG A 320 -6.11 -24.59 -9.14
C ARG A 320 -6.57 -23.20 -9.53
N ALA A 321 -7.78 -23.13 -10.05
CA ALA A 321 -8.41 -21.87 -10.41
C ALA A 321 -9.90 -21.91 -10.09
N ASP A 322 -10.45 -20.74 -9.80
CA ASP A 322 -11.86 -20.45 -9.90
C ASP A 322 -12.02 -19.26 -10.84
N ARG A 323 -12.22 -19.56 -12.13
CA ARG A 323 -12.36 -18.54 -13.18
C ARG A 323 -13.58 -17.65 -12.96
N GLN A 324 -14.65 -18.16 -12.33
CA GLN A 324 -15.86 -17.38 -12.07
C GLN A 324 -15.63 -16.37 -10.96
N ALA A 325 -14.90 -16.75 -9.91
CA ALA A 325 -14.47 -15.83 -8.87
C ALA A 325 -13.31 -14.94 -9.29
N GLY A 326 -12.49 -15.38 -10.26
CA GLY A 326 -11.37 -14.63 -10.83
C GLY A 326 -10.04 -14.85 -10.10
N TRP A 327 -9.82 -16.03 -9.51
CA TRP A 327 -8.54 -16.35 -8.86
C TRP A 327 -7.90 -17.63 -9.42
N PHE A 328 -6.57 -17.63 -9.45
CA PHE A 328 -5.70 -18.67 -10.01
C PHE A 328 -4.51 -18.83 -9.09
N ARG A 329 -4.09 -20.06 -8.81
CA ARG A 329 -2.94 -20.32 -7.94
C ARG A 329 -2.10 -21.50 -8.38
N TYR A 330 -0.85 -21.46 -7.97
CA TYR A 330 0.06 -22.60 -8.02
C TYR A 330 0.57 -22.89 -6.60
N TRP A 331 0.45 -24.15 -6.18
CA TRP A 331 0.86 -24.61 -4.86
C TRP A 331 1.93 -25.69 -5.00
N GLU A 332 3.12 -25.43 -4.52
CA GLU A 332 4.27 -26.30 -4.72
C GLU A 332 5.12 -26.43 -3.47
N LYS A 333 5.92 -27.49 -3.40
CA LYS A 333 6.92 -27.66 -2.37
C LYS A 333 8.24 -27.08 -2.88
N ILE A 334 8.79 -26.10 -2.17
CA ILE A 334 10.14 -25.58 -2.37
C ILE A 334 10.96 -25.93 -1.13
N ASP A 335 12.06 -26.66 -1.36
CA ASP A 335 12.89 -27.26 -0.32
C ASP A 335 12.06 -28.05 0.71
N ALA A 336 11.99 -27.54 1.94
CA ALA A 336 11.36 -28.19 3.08
C ALA A 336 9.92 -27.71 3.37
N SER A 337 9.34 -26.82 2.56
CA SER A 337 8.05 -26.18 2.86
C SER A 337 7.22 -25.87 1.62
N TYR A 338 5.93 -25.63 1.79
CA TYR A 338 5.05 -25.26 0.68
C TYR A 338 4.92 -23.75 0.46
N LEU A 339 4.86 -23.37 -0.81
CA LEU A 339 4.60 -22.01 -1.30
C LEU A 339 3.34 -22.04 -2.17
N GLY A 340 2.43 -21.11 -1.91
CA GLY A 340 1.28 -20.84 -2.77
C GLY A 340 1.44 -19.49 -3.44
N THR A 341 1.65 -19.43 -4.75
CA THR A 341 1.58 -18.18 -5.52
C THR A 341 0.18 -18.03 -6.10
N ALA A 342 -0.26 -16.79 -6.33
CA ALA A 342 -1.59 -16.56 -6.90
C ALA A 342 -1.71 -15.26 -7.69
N VAL A 343 -2.71 -15.26 -8.57
CA VAL A 343 -3.26 -14.08 -9.25
C VAL A 343 -4.76 -14.00 -8.92
N VAL A 344 -5.23 -12.80 -8.58
CA VAL A 344 -6.64 -12.46 -8.52
C VAL A 344 -6.90 -11.29 -9.48
N VAL A 345 -7.90 -11.42 -10.34
CA VAL A 345 -8.28 -10.42 -11.32
C VAL A 345 -9.79 -10.41 -11.45
N GLU A 346 -10.39 -9.24 -11.68
CA GLU A 346 -11.85 -9.19 -11.86
C GLU A 346 -12.28 -10.00 -13.09
N PRO A 347 -13.35 -10.82 -12.99
CA PRO A 347 -13.75 -11.71 -14.08
C PRO A 347 -14.04 -11.04 -15.42
N HIS A 348 -14.40 -9.75 -15.41
CA HIS A 348 -14.69 -9.00 -16.63
C HIS A 348 -13.45 -8.76 -17.52
N TYR A 349 -12.23 -8.85 -16.95
CA TYR A 349 -10.99 -8.81 -17.72
C TYR A 349 -10.65 -10.18 -18.34
N LEU A 350 -11.13 -11.29 -17.76
CA LEU A 350 -10.68 -12.63 -18.11
C LEU A 350 -11.22 -13.08 -19.46
N THR A 351 -10.32 -13.54 -20.33
CA THR A 351 -10.67 -14.23 -21.56
C THR A 351 -10.40 -15.72 -21.45
N ASP A 352 -9.28 -16.12 -20.86
CA ASP A 352 -8.88 -17.52 -20.76
C ASP A 352 -7.84 -17.76 -19.64
N TYR A 353 -7.49 -19.01 -19.39
CA TYR A 353 -6.28 -19.38 -18.66
C TYR A 353 -5.70 -20.69 -19.19
N GLN A 354 -4.38 -20.85 -19.11
CA GLN A 354 -3.69 -22.02 -19.64
C GLN A 354 -2.57 -22.48 -18.71
N GLU A 355 -2.55 -23.77 -18.39
CA GLU A 355 -1.33 -24.41 -17.89
C GLU A 355 -0.38 -24.66 -19.06
N HIS A 356 0.58 -23.76 -19.25
CA HIS A 356 1.60 -23.90 -20.26
C HIS A 356 2.82 -24.58 -19.66
N ARG A 357 3.05 -25.84 -20.05
CA ARG A 357 4.20 -26.64 -19.62
C ARG A 357 5.19 -26.76 -20.76
N SER A 358 6.45 -26.42 -20.49
CA SER A 358 7.53 -26.40 -21.45
C SER A 358 8.72 -27.21 -20.95
N THR A 359 9.48 -27.79 -21.87
CA THR A 359 10.80 -28.38 -21.60
C THR A 359 11.91 -27.33 -21.62
N GLN A 360 11.63 -26.11 -22.09
CA GLN A 360 12.57 -25.01 -22.04
C GLN A 360 12.65 -24.43 -20.63
N LYS A 361 13.88 -24.18 -20.17
CA LYS A 361 14.16 -23.64 -18.84
C LYS A 361 13.36 -22.35 -18.59
N ASP A 362 12.74 -22.28 -17.42
CA ASP A 362 11.95 -21.14 -16.93
C ASP A 362 10.71 -20.77 -17.77
N GLN A 363 10.30 -21.61 -18.73
CA GLN A 363 9.16 -21.33 -19.62
C GLN A 363 7.85 -22.01 -19.22
N SER A 364 7.80 -22.78 -18.13
CA SER A 364 6.55 -23.35 -17.61
C SER A 364 5.79 -22.35 -16.74
N GLN A 365 4.54 -22.07 -17.10
CA GLN A 365 3.74 -20.97 -16.55
C GLN A 365 2.27 -21.37 -16.44
N LEU A 366 1.57 -20.87 -15.43
CA LEU A 366 0.13 -20.68 -15.49
C LEU A 366 -0.14 -19.31 -16.11
N TYR A 367 -0.68 -19.30 -17.32
CA TYR A 367 -1.14 -18.09 -18.00
C TYR A 367 -2.55 -17.76 -17.57
N VAL A 368 -2.76 -16.51 -17.14
CA VAL A 368 -4.06 -15.89 -16.92
C VAL A 368 -4.23 -14.84 -18.01
N VAL A 369 -5.03 -15.15 -19.02
CA VAL A 369 -5.17 -14.33 -20.22
C VAL A 369 -6.30 -13.34 -20.01
N THR A 370 -5.97 -12.05 -20.12
CA THR A 370 -6.91 -10.95 -19.91
C THR A 370 -7.00 -10.05 -21.14
N LYS A 371 -8.13 -9.36 -21.28
CA LYS A 371 -8.30 -8.32 -22.28
C LYS A 371 -8.16 -6.95 -21.61
N PRO A 372 -7.18 -6.11 -22.00
CA PRO A 372 -7.06 -4.76 -21.49
C PRO A 372 -8.35 -3.96 -21.68
N ALA A 373 -8.76 -3.23 -20.64
CA ALA A 373 -9.88 -2.29 -20.69
C ALA A 373 -9.40 -0.91 -20.24
N ARG A 374 -9.85 0.15 -20.92
CA ARG A 374 -9.48 1.55 -20.60
C ARG A 374 -7.95 1.78 -20.51
N GLY A 375 -7.17 1.10 -21.34
CA GLY A 375 -5.71 1.28 -21.42
C GLY A 375 -4.89 0.44 -20.44
N GLY A 376 -5.47 -0.55 -19.76
CA GLY A 376 -4.70 -1.45 -18.90
C GLY A 376 -5.50 -2.59 -18.29
N VAL A 377 -4.89 -3.27 -17.32
CA VAL A 377 -5.50 -4.32 -16.51
C VAL A 377 -5.13 -4.09 -15.05
N VAL A 378 -6.10 -4.24 -14.16
CA VAL A 378 -5.86 -4.23 -12.72
C VAL A 378 -5.95 -5.66 -12.21
N PHE A 379 -4.88 -6.15 -11.60
CA PHE A 379 -4.84 -7.46 -10.99
C PHE A 379 -4.05 -7.42 -9.68
N TYR A 380 -4.10 -8.53 -8.95
CA TYR A 380 -3.41 -8.70 -7.69
C TYR A 380 -2.60 -9.98 -7.76
N ALA A 381 -1.33 -9.93 -7.39
CA ALA A 381 -0.48 -11.11 -7.37
C ALA A 381 0.38 -11.16 -6.11
N GLY A 382 0.68 -12.35 -5.64
CA GLY A 382 1.47 -12.53 -4.42
C GLY A 382 1.57 -13.97 -3.99
N PHE A 383 1.86 -14.19 -2.70
CA PHE A 383 2.10 -15.53 -2.20
C PHE A 383 1.73 -15.71 -0.72
N GLY A 384 1.48 -16.96 -0.36
CA GLY A 384 1.44 -17.46 1.02
C GLY A 384 2.50 -18.54 1.21
N TRP A 385 3.22 -18.49 2.33
CA TRP A 385 4.30 -19.44 2.62
C TRP A 385 4.04 -20.23 3.89
N GLN A 386 4.17 -21.55 3.85
CA GLN A 386 3.86 -22.41 4.98
C GLN A 386 4.69 -22.10 6.23
N LYS A 387 5.99 -21.82 6.10
CA LYS A 387 6.84 -21.48 7.26
C LYS A 387 6.55 -20.09 7.85
N SER A 388 5.77 -19.25 7.16
CA SER A 388 5.28 -18.01 7.76
C SER A 388 4.20 -18.24 8.81
N GLY A 389 3.58 -19.42 8.84
CA GLY A 389 2.44 -19.74 9.71
C GLY A 389 1.13 -19.08 9.30
N GLN A 390 1.11 -18.25 8.25
CA GLN A 390 -0.10 -17.56 7.78
C GLN A 390 -1.09 -18.50 7.08
N PHE A 391 -0.57 -19.50 6.35
CA PHE A 391 -1.34 -20.51 5.62
C PHE A 391 -0.66 -21.86 5.79
N LEU A 392 -1.36 -22.85 6.37
CA LEU A 392 -0.76 -24.15 6.67
C LEU A 392 -1.01 -25.18 5.58
N SER A 393 -1.99 -24.93 4.72
CA SER A 393 -2.43 -25.83 3.64
C SER A 393 -2.87 -25.06 2.38
N PRO A 394 -2.99 -25.73 1.22
CA PRO A 394 -3.56 -25.12 0.02
C PRO A 394 -5.01 -24.68 0.22
N GLU A 395 -5.79 -25.34 1.08
CA GLU A 395 -7.17 -24.95 1.40
C GLU A 395 -7.25 -23.61 2.14
N ASP A 396 -6.32 -23.35 3.06
CA ASP A 396 -6.23 -22.04 3.74
C ASP A 396 -5.94 -20.93 2.72
N TRP A 397 -5.06 -21.21 1.75
CA TRP A 397 -4.73 -20.28 0.68
C TRP A 397 -5.90 -20.06 -0.28
N ASP A 398 -6.53 -21.13 -0.75
CA ASP A 398 -7.70 -21.09 -1.63
C ASP A 398 -8.86 -20.31 -0.97
N LYS A 399 -9.04 -20.46 0.35
CA LYS A 399 -10.00 -19.67 1.13
C LYS A 399 -9.65 -18.19 1.15
N TYR A 400 -8.39 -17.84 1.39
CA TYR A 400 -7.95 -16.44 1.35
C TYR A 400 -8.18 -15.80 -0.02
N LEU A 401 -7.85 -16.49 -1.12
CA LEU A 401 -8.07 -16.01 -2.48
C LEU A 401 -9.56 -15.83 -2.78
N SER A 402 -10.39 -16.80 -2.38
CA SER A 402 -11.84 -16.73 -2.55
C SER A 402 -12.45 -15.56 -1.77
N GLU A 403 -12.00 -15.33 -0.53
CA GLU A 403 -12.44 -14.19 0.28
C GLU A 403 -11.97 -12.86 -0.31
N PHE A 404 -10.73 -12.79 -0.79
CA PHE A 404 -10.15 -11.60 -1.43
C PHE A 404 -10.94 -11.23 -2.70
N ALA A 405 -11.19 -12.19 -3.58
CA ALA A 405 -11.99 -12.00 -4.79
C ALA A 405 -13.41 -11.49 -4.47
N ARG A 406 -14.06 -12.03 -3.43
CA ARG A 406 -15.38 -11.56 -2.98
C ARG A 406 -15.35 -10.12 -2.45
N ARG A 407 -14.28 -9.72 -1.77
CA ARG A 407 -14.09 -8.34 -1.27
C ARG A 407 -13.93 -7.36 -2.42
N LEU A 408 -13.18 -7.73 -3.46
CA LEU A 408 -13.05 -6.94 -4.69
C LEU A 408 -14.39 -6.78 -5.42
N ALA A 409 -15.11 -7.89 -5.63
CA ALA A 409 -16.39 -7.89 -6.33
C ALA A 409 -17.51 -7.16 -5.57
N SER A 410 -17.34 -6.90 -4.27
CA SER A 410 -18.31 -6.19 -3.44
C SER A 410 -17.60 -5.19 -2.53
N PRO A 411 -17.13 -4.04 -3.05
CA PRO A 411 -16.39 -3.07 -2.24
C PRO A 411 -17.17 -2.55 -1.03
N LEU A 412 -16.45 -2.02 -0.04
CA LEU A 412 -17.10 -1.29 1.06
C LEU A 412 -17.92 -0.11 0.51
N GLN A 413 -19.11 0.08 1.06
CA GLN A 413 -19.96 1.21 0.72
C GLN A 413 -19.62 2.37 1.64
N VAL A 414 -19.03 3.43 1.09
CA VAL A 414 -18.56 4.59 1.84
C VAL A 414 -19.40 5.81 1.48
N THR A 415 -19.92 6.50 2.50
CA THR A 415 -20.67 7.74 2.35
C THR A 415 -20.22 8.74 3.41
N TRP A 416 -20.41 10.04 3.17
CA TRP A 416 -20.06 11.08 4.13
C TRP A 416 -21.12 12.18 4.17
N LYS A 417 -21.31 12.77 5.36
CA LYS A 417 -22.22 13.90 5.61
C LYS A 417 -21.55 14.94 6.48
#